data_AF-A0AAD7ILU6-F1
#
_entry.id   AF-A0AAD7ILU6-F1
#
_cell.length_a   1.000
_cell.length_b   1.000
_cell.length_c   1.000
_cell.angle_alpha   90.00
_cell.angle_beta   90.00
_cell.angle_gamma   90.00
#
_symmetry.space_group_name_H-M   'P 1'
#
loop_
_entity.id
_entity.type
_entity.pdbx_description
1 polymer ?
#
loop_
_entity_poly.entity_id
_entity_poly.type
_entity_poly.pdbx_seq_one_letter_code
_entity_poly.pdbx_strand_id
1 'polypeptide(L)' 'LARAFNTMLAAHGLSDKILAMTGDNTTSNDTQTTAMSELDTNTFTEENRVRCFAHTLNL' A
#
# COMPACT_ATOMS: atom_id res chain seq x y z
N LEU A 1 2.42 -9.54 -0.24
CA LEU A 1 1.10 -8.90 -0.07
C LEU A 1 0.74 -7.94 -1.21
N ALA A 2 1.67 -7.14 -1.74
CA ALA A 2 1.42 -6.16 -2.82
C ALA A 2 0.59 -6.70 -4.00
N ARG A 3 1.00 -7.82 -4.62
CA ARG A 3 0.25 -8.44 -5.73
C ARG A 3 -1.18 -8.83 -5.34
N ALA A 4 -1.37 -9.44 -4.17
CA ALA A 4 -2.68 -9.87 -3.70
C ALA A 4 -3.61 -8.67 -3.44
N PHE A 5 -3.07 -7.60 -2.84
CA PHE A 5 -3.82 -6.36 -2.63
C PHE A 5 -4.18 -5.70 -3.97
N ASN A 6 -3.23 -5.62 -4.90
CA ASN A 6 -3.47 -5.10 -6.25
C ASN A 6 -4.54 -5.91 -7.01
N THR A 7 -4.49 -7.25 -6.93
CA THR A 7 -5.52 -8.12 -7.51
C THR A 7 -6.90 -7.86 -6.91
N MET A 8 -6.98 -7.66 -5.59
CA MET A 8 -8.24 -7.31 -4.92
C MET A 8 -8.78 -5.98 -5.42
N LEU A 9 -7.93 -4.95 -5.53
CA LEU A 9 -8.35 -3.64 -6.05
C LEU A 9 -8.82 -3.71 -7.51
N ALA A 10 -8.12 -4.46 -8.35
CA ALA A 10 -8.52 -4.69 -9.74
C ALA A 10 -9.88 -5.40 -9.83
N ALA A 11 -10.11 -6.41 -8.99
CA ALA A 11 -11.40 -7.13 -8.92
C ALA A 11 -12.57 -6.22 -8.54
N HIS A 12 -12.30 -5.10 -7.85
CA HIS A 12 -13.30 -4.11 -7.46
C HIS A 12 -13.29 -2.84 -8.33
N GLY A 13 -12.47 -2.77 -9.39
CA GLY A 13 -12.37 -1.57 -10.24
C GLY A 13 -11.81 -0.34 -9.49
N LEU A 14 -10.92 -0.57 -8.52
CA LEU A 14 -10.34 0.45 -7.64
C LEU A 14 -8.85 0.72 -7.93
N SER A 15 -8.26 0.08 -8.93
CA SER A 15 -6.84 0.21 -9.27
C SER A 15 -6.37 1.66 -9.50
N ASP A 16 -7.25 2.51 -10.01
CA ASP A 16 -7.03 3.93 -10.31
C ASP A 16 -7.52 4.87 -9.20
N LYS A 17 -8.04 4.33 -8.09
CA LYS A 17 -8.73 5.08 -7.03
C LYS A 17 -7.98 5.09 -5.70
N ILE A 18 -6.71 4.66 -5.71
CA ILE A 18 -5.89 4.61 -4.50
C ILE A 18 -5.22 5.97 -4.32
N LEU A 19 -5.74 6.76 -3.39
CA LEU A 19 -5.07 8.01 -2.99
C LEU A 19 -3.93 7.73 -2.01
N ALA A 20 -4.14 6.87 -1.01
CA ALA A 20 -3.17 6.55 0.03
C ALA A 20 -3.46 5.19 0.68
N MET A 21 -2.42 4.57 1.26
CA MET A 21 -2.54 3.32 2.02
C MET A 21 -1.94 3.52 3.41
N THR A 22 -2.72 3.23 4.45
CA THR A 22 -2.22 3.16 5.83
C THR A 22 -1.83 1.74 6.20
N GLY A 23 -0.64 1.56 6.78
CA GLY A 23 -0.18 0.30 7.35
C GLY A 23 0.41 0.49 8.75
N ASP A 24 0.57 -0.59 9.50
CA ASP A 24 1.43 -0.59 10.69
C ASP A 24 2.89 -0.23 10.30
N ASN A 25 3.72 0.04 11.30
CA ASN A 25 5.09 0.53 11.08
C ASN A 25 6.13 -0.59 10.92
N THR A 26 5.71 -1.79 10.54
CA THR A 26 6.62 -2.91 10.29
C THR A 26 7.30 -2.81 8.92
N THR A 27 8.52 -3.36 8.80
CA THR A 27 9.29 -3.40 7.55
C THR A 27 8.60 -4.20 6.44
N SER A 28 7.72 -5.14 6.80
CA SER A 28 6.88 -5.86 5.82
C SER A 28 5.92 -4.93 5.07
N ASN A 29 5.38 -3.91 5.73
CA ASN A 29 4.51 -2.94 5.07
C ASN A 29 5.29 -2.02 4.15
N ASP A 30 6.54 -1.67 4.50
CA ASP A 30 7.42 -0.93 3.59
C ASP A 30 7.68 -1.70 2.31
N THR A 31 8.08 -2.96 2.47
CA THR A 31 8.32 -3.87 1.34
C THR A 31 7.06 -4.00 0.48
N GLN A 32 5.87 -4.06 1.09
CA GLN A 32 4.61 -4.12 0.35
C GLN A 32 4.33 -2.82 -0.41
N THR A 33 4.49 -1.64 0.20
CA THR A 33 4.16 -0.37 -0.45
C THR A 33 5.13 -0.03 -1.57
N THR A 34 6.43 -0.31 -1.40
CA THR A 34 7.43 -0.16 -2.48
C THR A 34 7.08 -1.09 -3.64
N ALA A 35 6.84 -2.38 -3.37
CA ALA A 35 6.46 -3.33 -4.41
C ALA A 35 5.11 -3.00 -5.08
N MET A 36 4.21 -2.27 -4.40
CA MET A 36 2.94 -1.81 -4.99
C MET A 36 3.14 -0.61 -5.91
N SER A 37 4.04 0.31 -5.55
CA SER A 37 4.44 1.48 -6.34
C SER A 37 5.15 1.11 -7.66
N GLU A 38 5.72 -0.09 -7.74
CA GLU A 38 6.39 -0.62 -8.94
C GLU A 38 5.43 -1.35 -9.90
N LEU A 39 4.14 -1.47 -9.57
CA LEU A 39 3.17 -2.16 -10.42
C LEU A 39 2.47 -1.18 -11.38
N ASP A 40 2.65 -1.41 -12.68
CA ASP A 40 1.98 -0.63 -13.76
C ASP A 40 0.43 -0.81 -13.83
N THR A 41 -0.14 -1.59 -12.89
CA THR A 41 -1.56 -1.97 -12.90
C THR A 41 -2.40 -1.20 -11.89
N ASN A 42 -1.78 -0.27 -11.15
CA ASN A 42 -2.46 0.66 -10.26
C ASN A 42 -1.80 2.05 -10.32
N THR A 43 -2.40 3.04 -9.65
CA THR A 43 -1.91 4.42 -9.62
C THR A 43 -1.24 4.80 -8.30
N PHE A 44 -0.97 3.83 -7.42
CA PHE A 44 -0.32 4.09 -6.14
C PHE A 44 1.15 4.45 -6.35
N THR A 45 1.63 5.43 -5.59
CA THR A 45 3.05 5.79 -5.52
C THR A 45 3.51 5.70 -4.07
N GLU A 46 4.79 5.39 -3.84
CA GLU A 46 5.31 5.20 -2.48
C GLU A 46 5.14 6.44 -1.58
N GLU A 47 5.13 7.65 -2.16
CA GLU A 47 4.89 8.91 -1.43
C GLU A 47 3.53 8.95 -0.73
N ASN A 48 2.57 8.15 -1.20
CA ASN A 48 1.23 8.03 -0.65
C ASN A 48 1.12 6.97 0.48
N ARG A 49 2.25 6.43 0.95
CA ARG A 49 2.31 5.59 2.15
C ARG A 49 2.01 6.42 3.40
N VAL A 50 1.07 5.96 4.20
CA VAL A 50 0.71 6.52 5.51
C VAL A 50 1.13 5.56 6.62
N ARG A 51 1.84 6.08 7.63
CA ARG A 51 2.21 5.34 8.83
C ARG A 51 1.08 5.36 9.85
N CYS A 52 0.77 4.22 10.46
CA CYS A 52 -0.25 4.16 11.50
C CYS A 52 0.26 4.83 12.79
N PHE A 53 -0.39 5.90 13.22
CA PHE A 53 -0.06 6.60 14.47
C PHE A 53 -0.14 5.67 15.70
N ALA A 54 -1.15 4.79 15.77
CA ALA A 54 -1.28 3.85 16.89
C ALA A 54 -0.07 2.89 17.00
N HIS A 55 0.65 2.64 15.90
CA HIS A 55 1.85 1.80 15.87
C HIS A 55 3.15 2.62 15.97
N THR A 56 3.08 3.93 16.25
CA THR A 56 4.30 4.73 16.53
C THR A 56 4.86 4.47 17.92
N LEU A 57 4.03 3.97 18.85
CA LEU A 57 4.46 3.62 20.20
C LEU A 57 5.09 2.22 20.28
N ASN A 58 4.80 1.34 19.32
CA ASN A 58 5.34 -0.02 19.21
C ASN A 58 5.92 -0.22 17.81
N LEU A 59 7.10 0.36 17.58
CA LEU A 59 7.94 0.12 16.40
C LEU A 59 8.65 -1.23 16.50
#